data_AF-A0ABD1T161-F1
#
_entry.id   AF-A0ABD1T161-F1
#
_cell.length_a   1.000
_cell.length_b   1.000
_cell.length_c   1.000
_cell.angle_alpha   90.00
_cell.angle_beta   90.00
_cell.angle_gamma   90.00
#
_symmetry.space_group_name_H-M   'P 1'
#
loop_
_entity.id
_entity.type
_entity.pdbx_description
1 polymer ?
#
loop_
_entity_poly.entity_id
_entity_poly.type
_entity_poly.pdbx_seq_one_letter_code
_entity_poly.pdbx_strand_id
1 'polypeptide(L)'
;MKVLGEFRTRMQEQRKLAAQASRADKEHEQAMEGLKMALESARAAYEQLEADLKESDSNLLNMTKQLDNANTAQKVAAEALETANNDKRQLLEEAKSREEEMSGLRAELAKSKKGRKEAEDGKKEVEARLADAEADFVANFHNTEAYTNFADYFARVGHQEVLTVLRNDHPEFNVKNLEVRFPPPDAEGEEDS
;
A
#
# COMPACT_ATOMS: atom_id res chain seq x y z
N MET A 1 38.16 14.75 130.92
CA MET A 1 37.84 13.73 129.89
C MET A 1 36.90 14.20 128.77
N LYS A 2 36.01 15.20 128.97
CA LYS A 2 35.05 15.65 127.92
C LYS A 2 35.68 16.23 126.64
N VAL A 3 36.75 17.03 126.77
CA VAL A 3 37.38 17.74 125.64
C VAL A 3 37.99 16.80 124.58
N LEU A 4 38.56 15.66 125.00
CA LEU A 4 39.09 14.64 124.08
C LEU A 4 37.99 13.89 123.31
N GLY A 5 36.81 13.73 123.92
CA GLY A 5 35.64 13.14 123.28
C GLY A 5 35.08 14.04 122.18
N GLU A 6 34.92 15.33 122.48
CA GLU A 6 34.42 16.34 121.52
C GLU A 6 35.35 16.52 120.31
N PHE A 7 36.67 16.52 120.53
CA PHE A 7 37.66 16.58 119.44
C PHE A 7 37.60 15.35 118.53
N ARG A 8 37.47 14.15 119.11
CA ARG A 8 37.35 12.90 118.34
C ARG A 8 36.05 12.89 117.50
N THR A 9 34.94 13.38 118.04
CA THR A 9 33.67 13.50 117.31
C THR A 9 33.78 14.48 116.14
N ARG A 10 34.33 15.68 116.36
CA ARG A 10 34.56 16.67 115.28
C ARG A 10 35.47 16.14 114.17
N MET A 11 36.54 15.42 114.52
CA MET A 11 37.43 14.80 113.54
C MET A 11 36.75 13.68 112.74
N GLN A 12 35.83 12.91 113.36
CA GLN A 12 35.03 11.91 112.64
C GLN A 12 33.99 12.54 111.71
N GLU A 13 33.35 13.64 112.13
CA GLU A 13 32.43 14.40 111.28
C GLU A 13 33.15 15.05 110.09
N GLN A 14 34.32 15.66 110.30
CA GLN A 14 35.14 16.17 109.20
C GLN A 14 35.54 15.07 108.21
N ARG A 15 35.92 13.88 108.69
CA ARG A 15 36.24 12.74 107.80
C ARG A 15 35.02 12.26 107.02
N LYS A 16 33.83 12.26 107.62
CA LYS A 16 32.59 11.90 106.93
C LYS A 16 32.23 12.93 105.85
N LEU A 17 32.34 14.23 106.16
CA LEU A 17 32.09 15.30 105.20
C LEU A 17 33.10 15.27 104.03
N ALA A 18 34.39 15.04 104.31
CA ALA A 18 35.41 14.89 103.29
C ALA A 18 35.17 13.64 102.40
N ALA A 19 34.74 12.53 102.99
CA ALA A 19 34.39 11.32 102.24
C ALA A 19 33.12 11.49 101.39
N GLN A 20 32.14 12.29 101.86
CA GLN A 20 30.94 12.63 101.08
C GLN A 20 31.27 13.57 99.92
N ALA A 21 32.07 14.61 100.16
CA ALA A 21 32.53 15.52 99.10
C ALA A 21 33.30 14.74 98.02
N SER A 22 34.24 13.87 98.42
CA SER A 22 34.99 13.04 97.46
C SER A 22 34.11 12.05 96.67
N ARG A 23 33.00 11.58 97.24
CA ARG A 23 32.02 10.76 96.51
C ARG A 23 31.21 11.58 95.52
N ALA A 24 30.73 12.75 95.95
CA ALA A 24 30.00 13.67 95.08
C ALA A 24 30.86 14.12 93.89
N ASP A 25 32.15 14.40 94.10
CA ASP A 25 33.08 14.77 93.03
C ASP A 25 33.28 13.64 92.02
N LYS A 26 33.40 12.38 92.49
CA LYS A 26 33.53 11.20 91.61
C LYS A 26 32.25 10.92 90.83
N GLU A 27 31.08 11.06 91.47
CA GLU A 27 29.78 10.90 90.81
C GLU A 27 29.57 12.00 89.76
N HIS A 28 29.97 13.24 90.06
CA HIS A 28 29.94 14.34 89.10
C HIS A 28 30.88 14.10 87.91
N GLU A 29 32.11 13.63 88.16
CA GLU A 29 33.08 13.31 87.11
C GLU A 29 32.57 12.18 86.21
N GLN A 30 31.99 11.12 86.78
CA GLN A 30 31.36 10.03 86.03
C GLN A 30 30.13 10.49 85.23
N ALA A 31 29.29 11.36 85.80
CA ALA A 31 28.14 11.94 85.10
C ALA A 31 28.58 12.81 83.92
N MET A 32 29.63 13.61 84.10
CA MET A 32 30.21 14.43 83.04
C MET A 32 30.82 13.58 81.92
N GLU A 33 31.48 12.49 82.25
CA GLU A 33 32.04 11.58 81.25
C GLU A 33 30.93 10.83 80.46
N GLY A 34 29.85 10.42 81.15
CA GLY A 34 28.67 9.86 80.50
C GLY A 34 27.99 10.85 79.55
N LEU A 35 27.89 12.12 79.93
CA LEU A 35 27.36 13.18 79.07
C LEU A 35 28.24 13.46 77.85
N LYS A 36 29.57 13.43 78.00
CA LYS A 36 30.49 13.56 76.85
C LYS A 36 30.31 12.42 75.85
N MET A 37 30.28 11.17 76.31
CA MET A 37 30.05 10.02 75.44
C MET A 37 28.69 10.10 74.73
N ALA A 38 27.63 10.53 75.44
CA ALA A 38 26.32 10.73 74.83
C ALA A 38 26.33 11.85 73.77
N LEU A 39 27.05 12.94 74.02
CA LEU A 39 27.20 14.04 73.07
C LEU A 39 27.99 13.60 71.82
N GLU A 40 29.07 12.86 71.99
CA GLU A 40 29.87 12.31 70.89
C GLU A 40 29.05 11.32 70.04
N SER A 41 28.30 10.43 70.69
CA SER A 41 27.40 9.49 70.01
C SER A 41 26.29 10.22 69.24
N ALA A 42 25.66 11.24 69.85
CA ALA A 42 24.64 12.04 69.19
C ALA A 42 25.20 12.82 67.99
N ARG A 43 26.43 13.33 68.10
CA ARG A 43 27.11 14.02 67.00
C ARG A 43 27.41 13.07 65.85
N ALA A 44 27.93 11.87 66.13
CA ALA A 44 28.17 10.86 65.10
C ALA A 44 26.87 10.45 64.38
N ALA A 45 25.78 10.27 65.13
CA ALA A 45 24.47 9.97 64.55
C ALA A 45 23.93 11.12 63.68
N TYR A 46 24.15 12.37 64.09
CA TYR A 46 23.79 13.54 63.30
C TYR A 46 24.60 13.64 62.00
N GLU A 47 25.92 13.45 62.07
CA GLU A 47 26.80 13.46 60.89
C GLU A 47 26.42 12.35 59.90
N GLN A 48 26.05 11.16 60.40
CA GLN A 48 25.53 10.07 59.56
C GLN A 48 24.19 10.45 58.91
N LEU A 49 23.24 10.99 59.67
CA LEU A 49 21.95 11.41 59.15
C LEU A 49 22.09 12.51 58.09
N GLU A 50 23.05 13.43 58.26
CA GLU A 50 23.35 14.46 57.27
C GLU A 50 23.93 13.86 55.98
N ALA A 51 24.76 12.83 56.08
CA ALA A 51 25.27 12.10 54.93
C ALA A 51 24.14 11.35 54.20
N ASP A 52 23.29 10.62 54.93
CA ASP A 52 22.15 9.89 54.38
C ASP A 52 21.15 10.83 53.69
N LEU A 53 20.91 12.01 54.27
CA LEU A 53 20.03 13.02 53.67
C LEU A 53 20.59 13.54 52.34
N LYS A 54 21.90 13.84 52.29
CA LYS A 54 22.57 14.27 51.05
C LYS A 54 22.52 13.19 49.97
N GLU A 55 22.69 11.93 50.34
CA GLU A 55 22.58 10.81 49.42
C GLU A 55 21.14 10.66 48.90
N SER A 56 20.15 10.73 49.79
CA SER A 56 18.73 10.68 49.43
C SER A 56 18.35 11.81 48.47
N ASP A 57 18.78 13.04 48.72
CA ASP A 57 18.51 14.19 47.85
C ASP A 57 19.14 14.02 46.47
N SER A 58 20.38 13.49 46.42
CA SER A 58 21.05 13.15 45.16
C SER A 58 20.29 12.09 44.37
N ASN A 59 19.82 11.04 45.05
CA ASN A 59 19.04 9.96 44.45
C ASN A 59 17.69 10.47 43.93
N LEU A 60 16.97 11.29 44.69
CA LEU A 60 15.72 11.92 44.27
C LEU A 60 15.91 12.80 43.03
N LEU A 61 16.99 13.59 42.98
CA LEU A 61 17.31 14.41 41.81
C LEU A 61 17.57 13.55 40.57
N ASN A 62 18.32 12.45 40.73
CA ASN A 62 18.60 11.51 39.64
C ASN A 62 17.33 10.82 39.14
N MET A 63 16.48 10.35 40.04
CA MET A 63 15.19 9.73 39.69
C MET A 63 14.27 10.72 38.98
N THR A 64 14.22 11.98 39.43
CA THR A 64 13.42 13.03 38.79
C THR A 64 13.87 13.26 37.35
N LYS A 65 15.18 13.37 37.10
CA LYS A 65 15.72 13.49 35.74
C LYS A 65 15.41 12.28 34.86
N GLN A 66 15.49 11.07 35.42
CA GLN A 66 15.12 9.85 34.68
C GLN A 66 13.64 9.84 34.31
N LEU A 67 12.77 10.28 35.22
CA LEU A 67 11.33 10.36 34.99
C LEU A 67 10.98 11.41 33.93
N ASP A 68 11.64 12.57 33.94
CA ASP A 68 11.48 13.60 32.91
C ASP A 68 11.91 13.11 31.52
N ASN A 69 13.03 12.39 31.46
CA ASN A 69 13.51 11.76 30.22
C ASN A 69 12.53 10.69 29.72
N ALA A 70 12.03 9.84 30.62
CA ALA A 70 11.07 8.80 30.28
C ALA A 70 9.74 9.40 29.78
N ASN A 71 9.24 10.45 30.42
CA ASN A 71 8.04 11.17 29.98
C ASN A 71 8.23 11.79 28.59
N THR A 72 9.41 12.36 28.33
CA THR A 72 9.73 12.93 27.02
C THR A 72 9.76 11.83 25.95
N ALA A 73 10.41 10.71 26.23
CA ALA A 73 10.44 9.56 25.32
C ALA A 73 9.03 8.99 25.06
N GLN A 74 8.19 8.92 26.09
CA GLN A 74 6.80 8.46 25.96
C GLN A 74 5.98 9.39 25.05
N LYS A 75 6.14 10.71 25.17
CA LYS A 75 5.45 11.67 24.29
C LYS A 75 5.86 11.48 22.83
N VAL A 76 7.16 11.39 22.56
CA VAL A 76 7.68 11.15 21.20
C VAL A 76 7.15 9.83 20.64
N ALA A 77 7.13 8.76 21.45
CA ALA A 77 6.60 7.48 21.03
C ALA A 77 5.09 7.54 20.74
N ALA A 78 4.32 8.27 21.55
CA ALA A 78 2.89 8.46 21.34
C ALA A 78 2.59 9.23 20.04
N GLU A 79 3.32 10.31 19.77
CA GLU A 79 3.20 11.07 18.52
C GLU A 79 3.54 10.21 17.30
N ALA A 80 4.63 9.43 17.38
CA ALA A 80 5.01 8.51 16.30
C ALA A 80 3.94 7.44 16.03
N LEU A 81 3.31 6.90 17.09
CA LEU A 81 2.20 5.96 16.96
C LEU A 81 0.95 6.59 16.34
N GLU A 82 0.65 7.84 16.68
CA GLU A 82 -0.46 8.59 16.09
C GLU A 82 -0.23 8.82 14.59
N THR A 83 0.96 9.26 14.20
CA THR A 83 1.35 9.40 12.78
C THR A 83 1.21 8.08 12.04
N ALA A 84 1.79 7.00 12.58
CA ALA A 84 1.72 5.68 11.94
C ALA A 84 0.27 5.17 11.78
N ASN A 85 -0.61 5.44 12.75
CA ASN A 85 -2.03 5.08 12.65
C ASN A 85 -2.77 5.90 11.58
N ASN A 86 -2.45 7.19 11.44
CA ASN A 86 -3.02 8.03 10.40
C ASN A 86 -2.58 7.56 9.00
N ASP A 87 -1.30 7.27 8.82
CA ASP A 87 -0.75 6.75 7.57
C ASP A 87 -1.40 5.41 7.20
N LYS A 88 -1.54 4.51 8.18
CA LYS A 88 -2.23 3.23 7.99
C LYS A 88 -3.67 3.45 7.53
N ARG A 89 -4.39 4.43 8.09
CA ARG A 89 -5.78 4.73 7.69
C ARG A 89 -5.84 5.24 6.26
N GLN A 90 -4.93 6.11 5.85
CA GLN A 90 -4.84 6.62 4.48
C GLN A 90 -4.55 5.49 3.49
N LEU A 91 -3.56 4.63 3.79
CA LEU A 91 -3.22 3.47 2.95
C LEU A 91 -4.38 2.50 2.79
N LEU A 92 -5.17 2.27 3.84
CA LEU A 92 -6.38 1.43 3.76
C LEU A 92 -7.44 2.04 2.86
N GLU A 93 -7.61 3.36 2.87
CA GLU A 93 -8.57 4.04 2.01
C GLU A 93 -8.11 4.00 0.54
N GLU A 94 -6.83 4.28 0.28
CA GLU A 94 -6.25 4.13 -1.06
C GLU A 94 -6.37 2.70 -1.59
N ALA A 95 -6.15 1.69 -0.74
CA ALA A 95 -6.27 0.30 -1.12
C ALA A 95 -7.71 -0.06 -1.55
N LYS A 96 -8.72 0.41 -0.81
CA LYS A 96 -10.13 0.23 -1.18
C LYS A 96 -10.48 0.91 -2.50
N SER A 97 -10.05 2.16 -2.68
CA SER A 97 -10.27 2.89 -3.92
C SER A 97 -9.66 2.17 -5.12
N ARG A 98 -8.42 1.67 -4.99
CA ARG A 98 -7.78 0.86 -6.06
C ARG A 98 -8.49 -0.47 -6.29
N GLU A 99 -9.04 -1.10 -5.25
CA GLU A 99 -9.81 -2.33 -5.40
C GLU A 99 -11.10 -2.10 -6.21
N GLU A 100 -11.80 -0.99 -5.96
CA GLU A 100 -12.97 -0.57 -6.74
C GLU A 100 -12.62 -0.27 -8.20
N GLU A 101 -11.54 0.48 -8.46
CA GLU A 101 -11.04 0.74 -9.81
C GLU A 101 -10.71 -0.56 -10.55
N MET A 102 -9.99 -1.48 -9.90
CA MET A 102 -9.64 -2.78 -10.48
C MET A 102 -10.88 -3.64 -10.76
N SER A 103 -11.90 -3.56 -9.91
CA SER A 103 -13.19 -4.23 -10.13
C SER A 103 -13.89 -3.67 -11.37
N GLY A 104 -13.92 -2.35 -11.53
CA GLY A 104 -14.44 -1.67 -12.71
C GLY A 104 -13.73 -2.10 -14.00
N LEU A 105 -12.40 -2.06 -14.01
CA LEU A 105 -11.58 -2.49 -15.15
C LEU A 105 -11.81 -3.96 -15.52
N ARG A 106 -11.99 -4.85 -14.53
CA ARG A 106 -12.32 -6.26 -14.79
C ARG A 106 -13.69 -6.40 -15.46
N ALA A 107 -14.68 -5.63 -15.03
CA ALA A 107 -16.00 -5.63 -15.65
C ALA A 107 -15.97 -5.12 -17.10
N GLU A 108 -15.23 -4.04 -17.35
CA GLU A 108 -15.03 -3.52 -18.72
C GLU A 108 -14.31 -4.52 -19.62
N LEU A 109 -13.27 -5.18 -19.11
CA LEU A 109 -12.56 -6.23 -19.84
C LEU A 109 -13.50 -7.40 -20.20
N ALA A 110 -14.37 -7.81 -19.27
CA ALA A 110 -15.36 -8.86 -19.54
C ALA A 110 -16.36 -8.43 -20.62
N LYS A 111 -16.85 -7.18 -20.57
CA LYS A 111 -17.74 -6.61 -21.60
C LYS A 111 -17.06 -6.54 -22.97
N SER A 112 -15.81 -6.08 -23.02
CA SER A 112 -15.01 -6.02 -24.25
C SER A 112 -14.79 -7.41 -24.85
N LYS A 113 -14.43 -8.41 -24.04
CA LYS A 113 -14.28 -9.80 -24.49
C LYS A 113 -15.59 -10.37 -25.06
N LYS A 114 -16.71 -10.09 -24.40
CA LYS A 114 -18.04 -10.50 -24.89
C LYS A 114 -18.35 -9.87 -26.25
N GLY A 115 -18.17 -8.55 -26.38
CA GLY A 115 -18.40 -7.85 -27.64
C GLY A 115 -17.49 -8.33 -28.78
N ARG A 116 -16.22 -8.64 -28.48
CA ARG A 116 -15.30 -9.24 -29.46
C ARG A 116 -15.79 -10.61 -29.95
N LYS A 117 -16.28 -11.45 -29.03
CA LYS A 117 -16.82 -12.77 -29.39
C LYS A 117 -18.06 -12.64 -30.27
N GLU A 118 -19.00 -11.77 -29.90
CA GLU A 118 -20.22 -11.51 -30.69
C GLU A 118 -19.88 -10.99 -32.10
N ALA A 119 -18.89 -10.11 -32.23
CA ALA A 119 -18.43 -9.63 -33.52
C ALA A 119 -17.78 -10.75 -34.37
N GLU A 120 -17.00 -11.64 -33.75
CA GLU A 120 -16.39 -12.77 -34.44
C GLU A 120 -17.43 -13.80 -34.91
N ASP A 121 -18.43 -14.07 -34.07
CA ASP A 121 -19.54 -14.97 -34.41
C ASP A 121 -20.38 -14.38 -35.56
N GLY A 122 -20.68 -13.07 -35.52
CA GLY A 122 -21.38 -12.38 -36.62
C GLY A 122 -20.58 -12.38 -37.94
N LYS A 123 -19.25 -12.23 -37.87
CA LYS A 123 -18.38 -12.35 -39.05
C LYS A 123 -18.48 -13.74 -39.68
N LYS A 124 -18.42 -14.81 -38.87
CA LYS A 124 -18.55 -16.19 -39.36
C LYS A 124 -19.91 -16.44 -40.00
N GLU A 125 -20.98 -15.88 -39.45
CA GLU A 125 -22.32 -15.99 -40.05
C GLU A 125 -22.38 -15.31 -41.42
N VAL A 126 -21.83 -14.09 -41.55
CA VAL A 126 -21.76 -13.38 -42.84
C VAL A 126 -20.94 -14.16 -43.85
N GLU A 127 -19.78 -14.69 -43.46
CA GLU A 127 -18.91 -15.50 -44.33
C GLU A 127 -19.63 -16.78 -44.78
N ALA A 128 -20.36 -17.45 -43.89
CA ALA A 128 -21.16 -18.64 -44.24
C ALA A 128 -22.29 -18.31 -45.23
N ARG A 129 -23.05 -17.24 -44.97
CA ARG A 129 -24.13 -16.80 -45.87
C ARG A 129 -23.60 -16.38 -47.25
N LEU A 130 -22.43 -15.74 -47.29
CA LEU A 130 -21.78 -15.38 -48.54
C LEU A 130 -21.37 -16.64 -49.31
N ALA A 131 -20.74 -17.61 -48.65
CA ALA A 131 -20.37 -18.88 -49.28
C ALA A 131 -21.58 -19.64 -49.82
N ASP A 132 -22.70 -19.67 -49.09
CA ASP A 132 -23.95 -20.28 -49.55
C ASP A 132 -24.53 -19.53 -50.76
N ALA A 133 -24.52 -18.19 -50.73
CA ALA A 133 -24.99 -17.37 -51.85
C ALA A 133 -24.11 -17.51 -53.10
N GLU A 134 -22.79 -17.59 -52.94
CA GLU A 134 -21.85 -17.86 -54.02
C GLU A 134 -22.07 -19.25 -54.61
N ALA A 135 -22.24 -20.27 -53.76
CA ALA A 135 -22.53 -21.63 -54.21
C ALA A 135 -23.85 -21.71 -54.98
N ASP A 136 -24.90 -21.05 -54.49
CA ASP A 136 -26.20 -20.98 -55.16
C ASP A 136 -26.11 -20.23 -56.50
N PHE A 137 -25.39 -19.10 -56.53
CA PHE A 137 -25.14 -18.36 -57.76
C PHE A 137 -24.40 -19.22 -58.80
N VAL A 138 -23.35 -19.94 -58.41
CA VAL A 138 -22.58 -20.81 -59.32
C VAL A 138 -23.44 -21.96 -59.83
N ALA A 139 -24.19 -22.63 -58.94
CA ALA A 139 -25.06 -23.74 -59.32
C ALA A 139 -26.15 -23.31 -60.31
N ASN A 140 -26.68 -22.09 -60.13
CA ASN A 140 -27.77 -21.54 -60.93
C ASN A 140 -27.32 -20.50 -61.95
N PHE A 141 -26.01 -20.40 -62.25
CA PHE A 141 -25.46 -19.34 -63.10
C PHE A 141 -26.18 -19.27 -64.45
N HIS A 142 -26.43 -20.42 -65.08
CA HIS A 142 -27.15 -20.56 -66.34
C HIS A 142 -28.58 -19.98 -66.36
N ASN A 143 -29.19 -19.76 -65.19
CA ASN A 143 -30.52 -19.16 -65.03
C ASN A 143 -30.45 -17.67 -64.68
N THR A 144 -29.26 -17.07 -64.66
CA THR A 144 -29.05 -15.66 -64.32
C THR A 144 -28.97 -14.80 -65.57
N GLU A 145 -29.35 -13.54 -65.45
CA GLU A 145 -29.16 -12.52 -66.50
C GLU A 145 -27.67 -12.37 -66.89
N ALA A 146 -26.77 -12.58 -65.93
CA ALA A 146 -25.33 -12.60 -66.18
C ALA A 146 -24.91 -13.70 -67.16
N TYR A 147 -25.55 -14.88 -67.11
CA TYR A 147 -25.29 -15.93 -68.10
C TYR A 147 -25.85 -15.58 -69.48
N THR A 148 -27.04 -14.97 -69.56
CA THR A 148 -27.59 -14.49 -70.84
C THR A 148 -26.63 -13.51 -71.49
N ASN A 149 -26.16 -12.51 -70.74
CA ASN A 149 -25.18 -11.54 -71.23
C ASN A 149 -23.85 -12.19 -71.63
N PHE A 150 -23.37 -13.14 -70.83
CA PHE A 150 -22.17 -13.91 -71.14
C PHE A 150 -22.33 -14.73 -72.44
N ALA A 151 -23.42 -15.47 -72.58
CA ALA A 151 -23.70 -16.32 -73.73
C ALA A 151 -23.85 -15.49 -75.01
N ASP A 152 -24.56 -14.36 -74.94
CA ASP A 152 -24.76 -13.44 -76.06
C ASP A 152 -23.43 -12.82 -76.51
N TYR A 153 -22.57 -12.42 -75.57
CA TYR A 153 -21.23 -11.92 -75.89
C TYR A 153 -20.40 -12.95 -76.66
N PHE A 154 -20.31 -14.19 -76.15
CA PHE A 154 -19.51 -15.24 -76.81
C PHE A 154 -20.12 -15.69 -78.15
N ALA A 155 -21.45 -15.68 -78.28
CA ALA A 155 -22.10 -15.92 -79.57
C ALA A 155 -21.70 -14.85 -80.60
N ARG A 156 -21.69 -13.57 -80.21
CA ARG A 156 -21.22 -12.46 -81.08
C ARG A 156 -19.75 -12.63 -81.48
N VAL A 157 -18.87 -13.01 -80.54
CA VAL A 157 -17.46 -13.31 -80.85
C VAL A 157 -17.36 -14.43 -81.89
N GLY A 158 -18.06 -15.56 -81.67
CA GLY A 158 -18.06 -16.68 -82.61
C GLY A 158 -18.61 -16.31 -84.00
N HIS A 159 -19.65 -15.47 -84.07
CA HIS A 159 -20.13 -14.93 -85.33
C HIS A 159 -19.05 -14.12 -86.07
N GLN A 160 -18.27 -13.29 -85.36
CA GLN A 160 -17.18 -12.51 -85.98
C GLN A 160 -16.05 -13.39 -86.53
N GLU A 161 -15.71 -14.48 -85.83
CA GLU A 161 -14.72 -15.44 -86.32
C GLU A 161 -15.19 -16.09 -87.63
N VAL A 162 -16.44 -16.54 -87.69
CA VAL A 162 -17.02 -17.13 -88.91
C VAL A 162 -17.07 -16.12 -90.06
N LEU A 163 -17.47 -14.88 -89.78
CA LEU A 163 -17.50 -13.82 -90.79
C LEU A 163 -16.11 -13.52 -91.35
N THR A 164 -15.09 -13.57 -90.50
CA THR A 164 -13.69 -13.36 -90.90
C THR A 164 -13.20 -14.50 -91.79
N VAL A 165 -13.50 -15.76 -91.45
CA VAL A 165 -13.16 -16.93 -92.30
C VAL A 165 -13.86 -16.84 -93.65
N LEU A 166 -15.16 -16.57 -93.68
CA LEU A 166 -15.92 -16.42 -94.94
C LEU A 166 -15.35 -15.32 -95.83
N ARG A 167 -14.95 -14.19 -95.25
CA ARG A 167 -14.35 -13.08 -95.98
C ARG A 167 -13.00 -13.46 -96.61
N ASN A 168 -12.21 -14.27 -95.92
CA ASN A 168 -10.86 -14.64 -96.35
C ASN A 168 -10.86 -15.79 -97.36
N ASP A 169 -11.67 -16.83 -97.10
CA ASP A 169 -11.64 -18.08 -97.86
C ASP A 169 -12.66 -18.10 -99.00
N HIS A 170 -13.73 -17.29 -98.89
CA HIS A 170 -14.83 -17.20 -99.86
C HIS A 170 -15.15 -15.74 -100.24
N PRO A 171 -14.20 -15.00 -100.86
CA PRO A 171 -14.40 -13.59 -101.21
C PRO A 171 -15.54 -13.35 -102.21
N GLU A 172 -15.99 -14.38 -102.91
CA GLU A 172 -17.17 -14.37 -103.78
C GLU A 172 -18.49 -14.20 -103.02
N PHE A 173 -18.50 -14.48 -101.71
CA PHE A 173 -19.68 -14.36 -100.87
C PHE A 173 -19.76 -12.96 -100.25
N ASN A 174 -20.85 -12.23 -100.54
CA ASN A 174 -21.06 -10.91 -99.93
C ASN A 174 -21.53 -11.04 -98.48
N VAL A 175 -20.61 -10.88 -97.53
CA VAL A 175 -20.86 -11.01 -96.09
C VAL A 175 -21.47 -9.76 -95.42
N LYS A 176 -21.62 -8.63 -96.13
CA LYS A 176 -22.09 -7.36 -95.53
C LYS A 176 -23.47 -7.48 -94.85
N ASN A 177 -24.39 -8.24 -95.44
CA ASN A 177 -25.71 -8.45 -94.84
C ASN A 177 -25.65 -9.32 -93.57
N LEU A 178 -24.63 -10.17 -93.45
CA LEU A 178 -24.40 -10.98 -92.25
C LEU A 178 -23.71 -10.16 -91.16
N GLU A 179 -22.82 -9.23 -91.50
CA GLU A 179 -22.18 -8.30 -90.56
C GLU A 179 -23.19 -7.36 -89.88
N VAL A 180 -24.19 -6.88 -90.63
CA VAL A 180 -25.29 -6.07 -90.05
C VAL A 180 -26.16 -6.90 -89.10
N ARG A 181 -26.38 -8.18 -89.43
CA ARG A 181 -27.23 -9.07 -88.63
C ARG A 181 -26.52 -9.63 -87.39
N PHE A 182 -25.20 -9.75 -87.46
CA PHE A 182 -24.34 -10.26 -86.39
C PHE A 182 -23.24 -9.22 -86.12
N PRO A 183 -23.56 -8.13 -85.41
CA PRO A 183 -22.61 -7.09 -85.11
C PRO A 183 -21.52 -7.59 -84.15
N PRO A 184 -20.34 -6.94 -84.12
CA PRO A 184 -19.28 -7.28 -83.17
C PRO A 184 -19.72 -7.01 -81.72
N PRO A 185 -19.07 -7.66 -80.73
CA PRO A 185 -19.50 -7.61 -79.33
C PRO A 185 -19.59 -6.19 -78.76
N ASP A 186 -18.73 -5.28 -79.23
CA ASP A 186 -18.63 -3.90 -78.74
C ASP A 186 -19.45 -2.88 -79.55
N ALA A 187 -20.30 -3.34 -80.48
CA ALA A 187 -21.08 -2.45 -81.35
C ALA A 187 -22.26 -1.77 -80.64
N GLU A 188 -22.72 -2.31 -79.50
CA GLU A 188 -23.80 -1.74 -78.71
C GLU A 188 -23.23 -0.78 -77.65
N GLY A 189 -22.93 0.43 -78.10
CA GLY A 189 -22.52 1.56 -77.27
C GLY A 189 -22.92 2.93 -77.84
N GLU A 190 -23.69 2.98 -78.92
CA GLU A 190 -24.26 4.21 -79.48
C GLU A 190 -25.79 4.08 -79.57
N GLU A 191 -26.47 4.02 -78.42
CA GLU A 191 -27.89 4.37 -78.36
C GLU A 191 -28.10 5.50 -77.33
N ASP A 192 -28.54 6.63 -77.89
CA ASP A 192 -29.22 7.80 -77.30
C ASP A 192 -28.50 8.69 -76.28
N SER A 193 -27.87 9.76 -76.79
CA SER A 193 -27.71 11.05 -76.12
C SER A 193 -28.83 12.02 -76.50
#